data_AF-A0A0F7KUV5-F1
#
_entry.id   AF-A0A0F7KUV5-F1
#
_cell.length_a   1.000
_cell.length_b   1.000
_cell.length_c   1.000
_cell.angle_alpha   90.00
_cell.angle_beta   90.00
_cell.angle_gamma   90.00
#
_symmetry.space_group_name_H-M   'P 1'
#
loop_
_entity.id
_entity.type
_entity.pdbx_description
1 polymer ?
#
loop_
_entity_poly.entity_id
_entity_poly.type
_entity_poly.pdbx_seq_one_letter_code
_entity_poly.pdbx_strand_id
1 'polypeptide(L)'
;MAIAPIFESSCDLADRLPVMIAEFLDIEQKLKRRFREDSVTDILAASLLSLPGNGVVVLTPPESKTGGDFDLLVVDPLSGDAVQFRIQAKRLTPHKHDWEIGSYTELAHPHNSGVQSQTLLRGLGKEAITTIPLYAFYNPAHVCTASGGTVSGIELASGWEIRERIKAIVKVKPKRLPYKRIGSLQPLFFPLSTILCAPATTHRASDIPTPADARQAVVDAIEARSGLAGFGQTLALPEVTVKALPRERATADGEVRHRRRPASRSEDRRDGLPAIIRSAVERRGERIITARVKRPKVLLIAD
;
A
#
# COMPACT_ATOMS: atom_id res chain seq x y z
N MET A 1 23.61 -16.59 11.36
CA MET A 1 23.10 -15.34 11.96
C MET A 1 22.32 -14.62 10.86
N ALA A 2 20.99 -14.54 10.95
CA ALA A 2 20.21 -13.87 9.91
C ALA A 2 20.48 -12.36 9.98
N ILE A 3 20.86 -11.77 8.85
CA ILE A 3 21.20 -10.34 8.71
C ILE A 3 19.94 -9.46 8.69
N ALA A 4 18.77 -10.05 8.44
CA ALA A 4 17.46 -9.41 8.46
C ALA A 4 16.57 -10.08 9.52
N PRO A 5 15.69 -9.32 10.22
CA PRO A 5 14.70 -9.93 11.09
C PRO A 5 13.81 -10.86 10.27
N ILE A 6 13.52 -12.01 10.86
CA ILE A 6 12.46 -12.88 10.35
C ILE A 6 11.18 -12.39 11.02
N PHE A 7 10.17 -12.07 10.19
CA PHE A 7 8.83 -11.74 10.66
C PHE A 7 7.97 -12.99 10.64
N GLU A 8 7.13 -13.15 11.65
CA GLU A 8 6.28 -14.36 11.77
C GLU A 8 5.06 -14.28 10.84
N SER A 9 4.57 -13.08 10.57
CA SER A 9 3.41 -12.81 9.72
C SER A 9 3.47 -11.40 9.13
N SER A 10 2.56 -11.08 8.20
CA SER A 10 2.43 -9.71 7.68
C SER A 10 2.02 -8.71 8.77
N CYS A 11 1.28 -9.15 9.78
CA CYS A 11 0.90 -8.30 10.91
C CYS A 11 2.06 -8.08 11.88
N ASP A 12 2.85 -9.12 12.19
CA ASP A 12 4.10 -8.98 12.97
C ASP A 12 5.07 -8.00 12.31
N LEU A 13 5.19 -8.07 10.97
CA LEU A 13 5.95 -7.09 10.19
C LEU A 13 5.37 -5.68 10.34
N ALA A 14 4.06 -5.53 10.20
CA ALA A 14 3.41 -4.23 10.27
C ALA A 14 3.59 -3.53 11.63
N ASP A 15 3.70 -4.30 12.71
CA ASP A 15 3.88 -3.77 14.06
C ASP A 15 5.37 -3.47 14.37
N ARG A 16 6.29 -4.32 13.92
CA ARG A 16 7.72 -4.21 14.26
C ARG A 16 8.51 -3.32 13.31
N LEU A 17 8.19 -3.35 12.01
CA LEU A 17 8.94 -2.61 11.00
C LEU A 17 8.91 -1.08 11.21
N PRO A 18 7.78 -0.45 11.58
CA PRO A 18 7.77 0.97 11.89
C PRO A 18 8.78 1.36 12.97
N VAL A 19 8.88 0.56 14.05
CA VAL A 19 9.85 0.80 15.13
C VAL A 19 11.28 0.72 14.61
N MET A 20 11.59 -0.34 13.83
CA MET A 20 12.91 -0.51 13.24
C MET A 20 13.30 0.63 12.29
N ILE A 21 12.38 1.09 11.45
CA ILE A 21 12.62 2.23 10.55
C ILE A 21 12.88 3.50 11.36
N ALA A 22 12.12 3.73 12.44
CA ALA A 22 12.30 4.88 13.30
C ALA A 22 13.71 4.92 13.92
N GLU A 23 14.17 3.77 14.43
CA GLU A 23 15.51 3.62 15.00
C GLU A 23 16.61 3.79 13.95
N PHE A 24 16.43 3.20 12.77
CA PHE A 24 17.34 3.35 11.64
C PHE A 24 17.54 4.83 11.27
N LEU A 25 16.46 5.60 11.20
CA LEU A 25 16.49 7.03 10.88
C LEU A 25 17.21 7.89 11.94
N ASP A 26 17.26 7.43 13.20
CA ASP A 26 18.02 8.08 14.27
C ASP A 26 19.50 7.71 14.25
N ILE A 27 19.81 6.45 13.99
CA ILE A 27 21.20 6.01 13.80
C ILE A 27 21.82 6.75 12.62
N GLU A 28 21.08 6.87 11.52
CA GLU A 28 21.51 7.55 10.32
C GLU A 28 21.90 9.02 10.56
N GLN A 29 21.23 9.74 11.48
CA GLN A 29 21.57 11.14 11.79
C GLN A 29 22.99 11.30 12.33
N LYS A 30 23.59 10.24 12.87
CA LYS A 30 24.98 10.23 13.34
C LYS A 30 25.99 10.00 12.22
N LEU A 31 25.52 9.66 11.01
CA LEU A 31 26.38 9.41 9.85
C LEU A 31 26.72 10.72 9.14
N LYS A 32 27.92 10.79 8.56
CA LYS A 32 28.37 11.93 7.74
C LYS A 32 27.53 12.08 6.45
N ARG A 33 26.97 10.98 5.95
CA ARG A 33 26.12 10.95 4.76
C ARG A 33 24.83 10.22 5.09
N ARG A 34 23.72 10.86 4.76
CA ARG A 34 22.36 10.32 4.90
C ARG A 34 22.00 9.40 3.73
N PHE A 35 21.26 8.33 4.03
CA PHE A 35 20.54 7.50 3.08
C PHE A 35 19.40 8.30 2.43
N ARG A 36 19.00 7.89 1.23
CA ARG A 36 17.89 8.53 0.50
C ARG A 36 16.55 8.02 1.03
N GLU A 37 15.49 8.78 0.76
CA GLU A 37 14.09 8.34 1.00
C GLU A 37 13.84 6.97 0.37
N ASP A 38 14.31 6.79 -0.88
CA ASP A 38 14.26 5.53 -1.64
C ASP A 38 14.86 4.34 -0.86
N SER A 39 15.92 4.56 -0.06
CA SER A 39 16.56 3.48 0.71
C SER A 39 15.66 2.94 1.81
N VAL A 40 14.81 3.79 2.42
CA VAL A 40 13.83 3.34 3.43
C VAL A 40 12.73 2.53 2.76
N THR A 41 12.29 2.97 1.58
CA THR A 41 11.36 2.23 0.73
C THR A 41 11.91 0.86 0.33
N ASP A 42 13.20 0.77 -0.02
CA ASP A 42 13.87 -0.48 -0.34
C ASP A 42 13.91 -1.43 0.87
N ILE A 43 14.16 -0.91 2.08
CA ILE A 43 14.11 -1.72 3.32
C ILE A 43 12.69 -2.25 3.56
N LEU A 44 11.65 -1.45 3.33
CA LEU A 44 10.26 -1.90 3.43
C LEU A 44 9.96 -3.03 2.42
N ALA A 45 10.34 -2.86 1.16
CA ALA A 45 10.16 -3.90 0.14
C ALA A 45 10.94 -5.18 0.46
N ALA A 46 12.19 -5.06 0.92
CA ALA A 46 13.01 -6.18 1.36
C ALA A 46 12.42 -6.88 2.61
N SER A 47 11.85 -6.12 3.54
CA SER A 47 11.18 -6.67 4.73
C SER A 47 9.94 -7.46 4.33
N LEU A 48 9.14 -6.98 3.38
CA LEU A 48 8.00 -7.74 2.84
C LEU A 48 8.47 -9.05 2.18
N LEU A 49 9.60 -9.04 1.48
CA LEU A 49 10.25 -10.25 0.96
C LEU A 49 10.80 -11.20 2.04
N SER A 50 10.84 -10.80 3.30
CA SER A 50 11.25 -11.69 4.40
C SER A 50 10.07 -12.41 5.08
N LEU A 51 8.84 -12.10 4.67
CA LEU A 51 7.66 -12.84 5.12
C LEU A 51 7.76 -14.32 4.76
N PRO A 52 7.23 -15.22 5.62
CA PRO A 52 7.33 -16.66 5.42
C PRO A 52 6.50 -17.11 4.21
N GLY A 53 6.94 -18.21 3.60
CA GLY A 53 6.28 -18.82 2.44
C GLY A 53 6.47 -18.06 1.12
N ASN A 54 5.63 -18.39 0.15
CA ASN A 54 5.64 -17.80 -1.21
C ASN A 54 4.51 -16.77 -1.41
N GLY A 55 4.04 -16.17 -0.30
CA GLY A 55 2.96 -15.17 -0.31
C GLY A 55 3.40 -13.80 -0.83
N VAL A 56 4.67 -13.61 -1.19
CA VAL A 56 5.19 -12.31 -1.65
C VAL A 56 6.02 -12.43 -2.91
N VAL A 57 5.71 -11.60 -3.90
CA VAL A 57 6.46 -11.47 -5.16
C VAL A 57 6.73 -10.00 -5.46
N VAL A 58 7.97 -9.65 -5.81
CA VAL A 58 8.35 -8.29 -6.21
C VAL A 58 8.61 -8.24 -7.70
N LEU A 59 7.83 -7.44 -8.41
CA LEU A 59 8.07 -7.11 -9.81
C LEU A 59 8.95 -5.86 -9.91
N THR A 60 10.13 -6.00 -10.52
CA THR A 60 11.07 -4.89 -10.71
C THR A 60 11.08 -4.43 -12.17
N PRO A 61 11.08 -3.12 -12.45
CA PRO A 61 11.26 -2.62 -13.81
C PRO A 61 12.69 -2.91 -14.30
N PRO A 62 12.92 -3.18 -15.60
CA PRO A 62 14.24 -3.02 -16.19
C PRO A 62 14.59 -1.51 -16.14
N GLU A 63 15.68 -1.11 -15.47
CA GLU A 63 16.22 0.26 -15.20
C GLU A 63 15.79 1.41 -16.17
N SER A 64 15.71 2.71 -15.86
CA SER A 64 15.87 3.54 -14.64
C SER A 64 14.94 4.76 -14.78
N LYS A 65 13.67 4.65 -14.36
CA LYS A 65 12.75 5.79 -14.16
C LYS A 65 11.86 5.51 -12.94
N THR A 66 12.46 5.49 -11.77
CA THR A 66 11.75 5.40 -10.48
C THR A 66 11.20 6.78 -10.13
N GLY A 67 10.09 7.15 -10.77
CA GLY A 67 9.37 8.40 -10.50
C GLY A 67 8.24 8.26 -9.47
N GLY A 68 8.28 7.23 -8.62
CA GLY A 68 7.31 7.10 -7.53
C GLY A 68 7.32 5.72 -6.91
N ASP A 69 7.22 5.73 -5.59
CA ASP A 69 8.14 4.96 -4.77
C ASP A 69 7.90 3.45 -4.84
N PHE A 70 6.65 2.98 -4.89
CA PHE A 70 6.27 1.63 -5.32
C PHE A 70 4.74 1.48 -5.36
N ASP A 71 4.25 0.38 -5.94
CA ASP A 71 2.88 -0.07 -5.75
C ASP A 71 2.87 -1.32 -4.86
N LEU A 72 1.99 -1.36 -3.85
CA LEU A 72 1.71 -2.56 -3.06
C LEU A 72 0.38 -3.15 -3.53
N LEU A 73 0.36 -4.41 -3.92
CA LEU A 73 -0.83 -5.10 -4.42
C LEU A 73 -1.20 -6.21 -3.46
N VAL A 74 -2.47 -6.30 -3.11
CA VAL A 74 -3.04 -7.48 -2.44
C VAL A 74 -3.85 -8.22 -3.50
N VAL A 75 -3.57 -9.51 -3.68
CA VAL A 75 -4.13 -10.35 -4.74
C VAL A 75 -4.67 -11.63 -4.11
N ASP A 76 -5.89 -12.00 -4.47
CA ASP A 76 -6.47 -13.30 -4.16
C ASP A 76 -6.65 -14.07 -5.47
N PRO A 77 -5.76 -15.03 -5.78
CA PRO A 77 -5.85 -15.81 -7.02
C PRO A 77 -7.08 -16.72 -7.11
N LEU A 78 -7.74 -17.06 -5.99
CA LEU A 78 -8.90 -17.94 -5.95
C LEU A 78 -10.18 -17.19 -6.33
N SER A 79 -10.32 -15.95 -5.87
CA SER A 79 -11.44 -15.08 -6.24
C SER A 79 -11.19 -14.30 -7.54
N GLY A 80 -9.93 -14.10 -7.92
CA GLY A 80 -9.55 -13.24 -9.03
C GLY A 80 -9.64 -11.75 -8.68
N ASP A 81 -9.79 -11.40 -7.40
CA ASP A 81 -9.82 -10.01 -6.92
C ASP A 81 -8.40 -9.49 -6.64
N ALA A 82 -8.25 -8.17 -6.80
CA ALA A 82 -7.03 -7.46 -6.47
C ALA A 82 -7.29 -5.99 -6.12
N VAL A 83 -6.48 -5.47 -5.21
CA VAL A 83 -6.41 -4.03 -4.91
C VAL A 83 -4.96 -3.58 -4.97
N GLN A 84 -4.73 -2.36 -5.46
CA GLN A 84 -3.42 -1.74 -5.56
C GLN A 84 -3.38 -0.48 -4.69
N PHE A 85 -2.37 -0.36 -3.86
CA PHE A 85 -2.01 0.85 -3.13
C PHE A 85 -0.80 1.49 -3.81
N ARG A 86 -1.01 2.63 -4.47
CA ARG A 86 0.09 3.38 -5.08
C ARG A 86 0.67 4.32 -4.04
N ILE A 87 1.90 4.06 -3.61
CA ILE A 87 2.49 4.72 -2.44
C ILE A 87 3.55 5.72 -2.88
N GLN A 88 3.47 6.92 -2.31
CA GLN A 88 4.54 7.91 -2.32
C GLN A 88 5.07 8.09 -0.89
N ALA A 89 6.27 7.63 -0.63
CA ALA A 89 7.03 7.89 0.58
C ALA A 89 7.38 9.38 0.73
N LYS A 90 7.46 9.87 1.96
CA LYS A 90 7.98 11.18 2.34
C LYS A 90 8.70 11.10 3.68
N ARG A 91 9.92 11.61 3.74
CA ARG A 91 10.76 11.60 4.95
C ARG A 91 10.60 12.88 5.78
N LEU A 92 10.45 12.73 7.10
CA LEU A 92 10.43 13.85 8.03
C LEU A 92 11.83 14.48 8.17
N THR A 93 11.89 15.81 8.13
CA THR A 93 13.00 16.59 8.69
C THR A 93 12.61 17.03 10.11
N PRO A 94 13.16 16.41 11.16
CA PRO A 94 12.77 16.72 12.53
C PRO A 94 13.20 18.13 12.93
N HIS A 95 12.47 18.70 13.88
CA HIS A 95 12.85 19.97 14.50
C HIS A 95 13.44 19.71 15.90
N LYS A 96 14.39 20.54 16.32
CA LYS A 96 15.28 20.27 17.47
C LYS A 96 14.56 20.23 18.83
N HIS A 97 13.49 20.99 19.00
CA HIS A 97 12.87 21.22 20.32
C HIS A 97 11.36 20.99 20.36
N ASP A 98 10.74 20.83 19.22
CA ASP A 98 9.28 20.74 19.10
C ASP A 98 9.02 19.81 17.92
N TRP A 99 8.50 18.63 18.21
CA TRP A 99 8.31 17.59 17.22
C TRP A 99 7.21 17.98 16.23
N GLU A 100 6.18 18.71 16.66
CA GLU A 100 5.01 19.06 15.83
C GLU A 100 5.39 19.94 14.65
N ILE A 101 6.45 20.74 14.78
CA ILE A 101 6.93 21.63 13.72
C ILE A 101 8.01 21.02 12.83
N GLY A 102 8.40 19.76 13.07
CA GLY A 102 9.13 18.95 12.10
C GLY A 102 8.38 18.91 10.76
N SER A 103 9.11 18.87 9.64
CA SER A 103 8.53 19.14 8.32
C SER A 103 8.94 18.12 7.26
N TYR A 104 7.98 17.69 6.44
CA TYR A 104 8.23 16.91 5.23
C TYR A 104 8.59 17.88 4.09
N THR A 105 9.87 18.24 3.98
CA THR A 105 10.34 19.31 3.07
C THR A 105 9.93 19.07 1.61
N GLU A 106 10.02 17.81 1.19
CA GLU A 106 9.72 17.35 -0.17
C GLU A 106 8.24 17.07 -0.43
N LEU A 107 7.33 17.36 0.49
CA LEU A 107 5.90 17.05 0.32
C LEU A 107 5.27 17.73 -0.91
N ALA A 108 5.69 18.95 -1.23
CA ALA A 108 5.20 19.70 -2.40
C ALA A 108 6.20 19.70 -3.57
N HIS A 109 7.03 18.66 -3.67
CA HIS A 109 8.09 18.57 -4.68
C HIS A 109 7.53 18.50 -6.13
N PRO A 110 8.27 19.01 -7.13
CA PRO A 110 9.46 19.87 -7.04
C PRO A 110 9.08 21.34 -6.79
N HIS A 111 9.94 22.10 -6.12
CA HIS A 111 9.83 23.56 -5.96
C HIS A 111 8.45 24.10 -5.51
N ASN A 112 7.71 23.35 -4.69
CA ASN A 112 6.33 23.70 -4.30
C ASN A 112 5.35 23.80 -5.47
N SER A 113 5.56 23.02 -6.53
CA SER A 113 4.67 22.95 -7.70
C SER A 113 3.54 21.93 -7.55
N GLY A 114 3.72 20.91 -6.70
CA GLY A 114 2.74 19.84 -6.52
C GLY A 114 2.62 18.85 -7.69
N VAL A 115 3.58 18.85 -8.62
CA VAL A 115 3.56 17.93 -9.78
C VAL A 115 3.61 16.46 -9.34
N GLN A 116 4.33 16.13 -8.27
CA GLN A 116 4.37 14.75 -7.76
C GLN A 116 2.99 14.29 -7.26
N SER A 117 2.26 15.12 -6.51
CA SER A 117 0.93 14.75 -6.02
C SER A 117 -0.11 14.66 -7.13
N GLN A 118 0.02 15.46 -8.19
CA GLN A 118 -0.78 15.31 -9.40
C GLN A 118 -0.43 14.00 -10.14
N THR A 119 0.85 13.65 -10.22
CA THR A 119 1.31 12.42 -10.89
C THR A 119 0.84 11.18 -10.14
N LEU A 120 0.83 11.21 -8.80
CA LEU A 120 0.33 10.13 -7.96
C LEU A 120 -1.12 9.76 -8.31
N LEU A 121 -1.96 10.76 -8.53
CA LEU A 121 -3.38 10.60 -8.83
C LEU A 121 -3.68 10.45 -10.33
N ARG A 122 -2.67 10.56 -11.19
CA ARG A 122 -2.86 10.50 -12.63
C ARG A 122 -3.23 9.08 -13.05
N GLY A 123 -4.30 8.97 -13.84
CA GLY A 123 -4.74 7.71 -14.44
C GLY A 123 -5.56 6.81 -13.52
N LEU A 124 -5.82 7.22 -12.27
CA LEU A 124 -6.76 6.51 -11.39
C LEU A 124 -8.13 6.38 -12.07
N GLY A 125 -8.77 5.22 -11.90
CA GLY A 125 -10.04 4.86 -12.55
C GLY A 125 -9.93 4.34 -13.99
N LYS A 126 -8.74 4.40 -14.62
CA LYS A 126 -8.48 3.80 -15.94
C LYS A 126 -7.61 2.54 -15.87
N GLU A 127 -7.19 2.17 -14.67
CA GLU A 127 -6.33 1.02 -14.43
C GLU A 127 -7.17 -0.25 -14.31
N ALA A 128 -6.59 -1.39 -14.72
CA ALA A 128 -7.27 -2.68 -14.65
C ALA A 128 -7.49 -3.16 -13.20
N ILE A 129 -6.75 -2.60 -12.24
CA ILE A 129 -6.85 -2.91 -10.83
C ILE A 129 -7.26 -1.63 -10.10
N THR A 130 -8.25 -1.75 -9.22
CA THR A 130 -8.63 -0.70 -8.28
C THR A 130 -7.40 -0.16 -7.57
N THR A 131 -7.12 1.13 -7.75
CA THR A 131 -5.92 1.78 -7.23
C THR A 131 -6.26 2.87 -6.23
N ILE A 132 -5.75 2.75 -5.01
CA ILE A 132 -5.88 3.73 -3.93
C ILE A 132 -4.53 4.46 -3.79
N PRO A 133 -4.48 5.79 -4.02
CA PRO A 133 -3.26 6.56 -3.86
C PRO A 133 -3.01 6.86 -2.37
N LEU A 134 -1.80 6.56 -1.88
CA LEU A 134 -1.40 6.80 -0.50
C LEU A 134 -0.06 7.53 -0.42
N TYR A 135 0.14 8.23 0.69
CA TYR A 135 1.48 8.61 1.15
C TYR A 135 1.94 7.68 2.27
N ALA A 136 3.23 7.37 2.29
CA ALA A 136 3.90 6.80 3.46
C ALA A 136 4.83 7.85 4.06
N PHE A 137 4.78 8.07 5.36
CA PHE A 137 5.54 9.09 6.07
C PHE A 137 6.52 8.42 7.02
N TYR A 138 7.81 8.72 6.86
CA TYR A 138 8.88 8.12 7.64
C TYR A 138 9.33 9.05 8.77
N ASN A 139 9.21 8.56 10.00
CA ASN A 139 9.44 9.33 11.23
C ASN A 139 10.57 8.72 12.07
N PRO A 140 11.53 9.53 12.55
CA PRO A 140 12.60 9.06 13.43
C PRO A 140 12.10 8.75 14.86
N ALA A 141 12.79 7.84 15.55
CA ALA A 141 12.35 7.35 16.87
C ALA A 141 12.21 8.46 17.92
N HIS A 142 13.14 9.42 17.99
CA HIS A 142 13.02 10.55 18.92
C HIS A 142 11.75 11.39 18.71
N VAL A 143 11.23 11.49 17.48
CA VAL A 143 9.94 12.15 17.19
C VAL A 143 8.78 11.27 17.67
N CYS A 144 8.84 9.97 17.42
CA CYS A 144 7.82 9.03 17.91
C CYS A 144 7.71 9.10 19.44
N THR A 145 8.84 9.11 20.15
CA THR A 145 8.89 9.26 21.62
C THR A 145 8.35 10.62 22.06
N ALA A 146 8.79 11.72 21.43
CA ALA A 146 8.33 13.08 21.77
C ALA A 146 6.82 13.28 21.53
N SER A 147 6.24 12.55 20.57
CA SER A 147 4.80 12.55 20.28
C SER A 147 3.96 11.77 21.30
N GLY A 148 4.59 11.10 22.28
CA GLY A 148 3.91 10.22 23.22
C GLY A 148 3.31 8.97 22.56
N GLY A 149 3.86 8.54 21.42
CA GLY A 149 3.37 7.39 20.65
C GLY A 149 2.19 7.69 19.73
N THR A 150 1.80 8.96 19.56
CA THR A 150 0.73 9.36 18.61
C THR A 150 1.17 9.31 17.15
N VAL A 151 2.48 9.17 16.92
CA VAL A 151 3.13 8.97 15.62
C VAL A 151 4.11 7.81 15.74
N SER A 152 4.01 6.84 14.83
CA SER A 152 4.95 5.73 14.66
C SER A 152 5.97 6.00 13.53
N GLY A 153 6.94 5.09 13.36
CA GLY A 153 8.00 5.28 12.36
C GLY A 153 7.55 5.25 10.90
N ILE A 154 6.40 4.62 10.62
CA ILE A 154 5.77 4.61 9.30
C ILE A 154 4.27 4.92 9.48
N GLU A 155 3.85 6.06 8.95
CA GLU A 155 2.44 6.46 8.92
C GLU A 155 1.93 6.53 7.49
N LEU A 156 0.69 6.15 7.26
CA LEU A 156 0.03 6.25 5.96
C LEU A 156 -1.00 7.37 5.96
N ALA A 157 -1.24 7.99 4.80
CA ALA A 157 -2.35 8.93 4.62
C ALA A 157 -2.92 8.88 3.20
N SER A 158 -4.16 9.35 3.04
CA SER A 158 -4.81 9.46 1.73
C SER A 158 -4.06 10.40 0.79
N GLY A 159 -3.72 9.92 -0.40
CA GLY A 159 -3.13 10.75 -1.46
C GLY A 159 -4.05 11.90 -1.90
N TRP A 160 -5.36 11.74 -1.75
CA TRP A 160 -6.35 12.78 -2.07
C TRP A 160 -6.28 13.95 -1.08
N GLU A 161 -6.31 13.67 0.23
CA GLU A 161 -6.27 14.69 1.27
C GLU A 161 -4.94 15.44 1.27
N ILE A 162 -3.83 14.71 1.11
CA ILE A 162 -2.50 15.31 0.98
C ILE A 162 -2.43 16.21 -0.25
N ARG A 163 -3.04 15.82 -1.37
CA ARG A 163 -3.08 16.68 -2.57
C ARG A 163 -3.84 17.97 -2.32
N GLU A 164 -4.98 17.95 -1.63
CA GLU A 164 -5.71 19.18 -1.33
C GLU A 164 -4.88 20.13 -0.44
N ARG A 165 -4.13 19.60 0.52
CA ARG A 165 -3.14 20.38 1.28
C ARG A 165 -2.03 20.95 0.40
N ILE A 166 -1.49 20.16 -0.53
CA ILE A 166 -0.45 20.62 -1.47
C ILE A 166 -0.99 21.73 -2.39
N LYS A 167 -2.22 21.63 -2.88
CA LYS A 167 -2.85 22.72 -3.65
C LYS A 167 -2.93 24.01 -2.84
N ALA A 168 -3.31 23.93 -1.57
CA ALA A 168 -3.31 25.09 -0.68
C ALA A 168 -1.90 25.68 -0.54
N ILE A 169 -0.86 24.85 -0.39
CA ILE A 169 0.55 25.29 -0.37
C ILE A 169 0.91 26.04 -1.66
N VAL A 170 0.62 25.45 -2.82
CA VAL A 170 0.94 26.02 -4.14
C VAL A 170 0.23 27.36 -4.34
N LYS A 171 -1.05 27.46 -3.95
CA LYS A 171 -1.88 28.65 -4.12
C LYS A 171 -1.38 29.84 -3.30
N VAL A 172 -1.03 29.63 -2.03
CA VAL A 172 -0.71 30.74 -1.10
C VAL A 172 0.78 31.15 -1.20
N LYS A 173 1.66 30.33 -1.81
CA LYS A 173 3.12 30.55 -1.95
C LYS A 173 3.91 30.99 -0.69
N PRO A 174 3.61 30.59 0.56
CA PRO A 174 4.29 31.14 1.73
C PRO A 174 5.55 30.36 2.05
N LYS A 175 6.55 31.06 2.58
CA LYS A 175 7.86 30.50 2.93
C LYS A 175 7.83 29.50 4.09
N ARG A 176 6.75 29.41 4.88
CA ARG A 176 6.67 28.60 6.12
C ARG A 176 5.26 28.11 6.47
N LEU A 177 4.58 27.42 5.55
CA LEU A 177 3.23 26.92 5.84
C LEU A 177 3.24 25.73 6.83
N PRO A 178 2.27 25.69 7.76
CA PRO A 178 2.09 24.55 8.68
C PRO A 178 1.69 23.26 7.95
N TYR A 179 1.21 23.32 6.70
CA TYR A 179 0.72 22.14 5.98
C TYR A 179 1.78 21.09 5.62
N LYS A 180 3.08 21.41 5.73
CA LYS A 180 4.15 20.42 5.62
C LYS A 180 4.59 19.86 6.98
N ARG A 181 4.12 20.46 8.07
CA ARG A 181 4.52 20.10 9.43
C ARG A 181 3.80 18.84 9.86
N ILE A 182 4.50 17.99 10.61
CA ILE A 182 3.93 16.74 11.10
C ILE A 182 2.73 16.97 12.00
N GLY A 183 2.73 17.96 12.89
CA GLY A 183 1.57 18.27 13.74
C GLY A 183 0.31 18.63 12.94
N SER A 184 0.47 19.20 11.74
CA SER A 184 -0.67 19.49 10.86
C SER A 184 -1.16 18.25 10.08
N LEU A 185 -0.31 17.24 9.87
CA LEU A 185 -0.60 16.07 9.06
C LEU A 185 -0.97 14.84 9.91
N GLN A 186 -0.51 14.79 11.15
CA GLN A 186 -0.74 13.72 12.11
C GLN A 186 -2.22 13.32 12.24
N PRO A 187 -3.20 14.24 12.20
CA PRO A 187 -4.62 13.84 12.23
C PRO A 187 -5.08 12.99 11.04
N LEU A 188 -4.31 12.96 9.93
CA LEU A 188 -4.61 12.15 8.74
C LEU A 188 -3.95 10.76 8.79
N PHE A 189 -3.09 10.50 9.77
CA PHE A 189 -2.23 9.34 9.78
C PHE A 189 -2.95 8.08 10.26
N PHE A 190 -2.71 6.98 9.55
CA PHE A 190 -3.12 5.64 9.94
C PHE A 190 -1.97 4.64 9.75
N PRO A 191 -1.91 3.58 10.56
CA PRO A 191 -0.74 2.72 10.62
C PRO A 191 -0.62 1.79 9.40
N LEU A 192 0.60 1.28 9.17
CA LEU A 192 0.87 0.27 8.13
C LEU A 192 0.04 -1.02 8.31
N SER A 193 -0.30 -1.37 9.56
CA SER A 193 -1.15 -2.52 9.90
C SER A 193 -2.53 -2.47 9.26
N THR A 194 -3.03 -1.28 8.90
CA THR A 194 -4.30 -1.12 8.16
C THR A 194 -4.28 -1.85 6.79
N ILE A 195 -3.13 -2.00 6.15
CA ILE A 195 -3.02 -2.74 4.88
C ILE A 195 -2.63 -4.21 5.10
N LEU A 196 -1.79 -4.48 6.11
CA LEU A 196 -1.05 -5.74 6.21
C LEU A 196 -1.65 -6.76 7.19
N CYS A 197 -2.53 -6.34 8.11
CA CYS A 197 -3.15 -7.25 9.07
C CYS A 197 -4.51 -7.73 8.56
N ALA A 198 -4.70 -9.04 8.49
CA ALA A 198 -6.02 -9.63 8.28
C ALA A 198 -6.95 -9.37 9.48
N PRO A 199 -8.28 -9.24 9.26
CA PRO A 199 -9.24 -9.18 10.36
C PRO A 199 -9.10 -10.40 11.27
N ALA A 200 -9.18 -10.20 12.59
CA ALA A 200 -9.02 -11.27 13.58
C ALA A 200 -10.06 -12.41 13.43
N THR A 201 -11.15 -12.18 12.70
CA THR A 201 -12.24 -13.13 12.47
C THR A 201 -11.99 -14.11 11.32
N THR A 202 -10.92 -13.95 10.53
CA THR A 202 -10.61 -14.87 9.42
C THR A 202 -9.60 -15.93 9.84
N HIS A 203 -10.08 -17.16 10.09
CA HIS A 203 -9.22 -18.34 10.17
C HIS A 203 -8.80 -18.75 8.75
N ARG A 204 -7.68 -18.23 8.25
CA ARG A 204 -7.08 -18.63 6.98
C ARG A 204 -5.68 -19.21 7.18
N ALA A 205 -5.21 -19.94 6.16
CA ALA A 205 -3.85 -20.47 6.13
C ALA A 205 -2.81 -19.37 5.82
N SER A 206 -3.22 -18.30 5.12
CA SER A 206 -2.40 -17.10 4.89
C SER A 206 -2.74 -16.00 5.88
N ASP A 207 -1.72 -15.37 6.45
CA ASP A 207 -1.84 -14.18 7.30
C ASP A 207 -2.07 -12.89 6.50
N ILE A 208 -1.99 -12.98 5.16
CA ILE A 208 -2.19 -11.84 4.25
C ILE A 208 -3.70 -11.54 4.13
N PRO A 209 -4.15 -10.28 4.36
CA PRO A 209 -5.55 -9.91 4.22
C PRO A 209 -6.06 -10.13 2.80
N THR A 210 -7.36 -10.32 2.65
CA THR A 210 -7.95 -10.34 1.31
C THR A 210 -7.90 -8.94 0.66
N PRO A 211 -7.97 -8.85 -0.68
CA PRO A 211 -8.07 -7.56 -1.35
C PRO A 211 -9.25 -6.72 -0.87
N ALA A 212 -10.39 -7.36 -0.56
CA ALA A 212 -11.58 -6.70 -0.04
C ALA A 212 -11.36 -6.16 1.38
N ASP A 213 -10.77 -6.96 2.27
CA ASP A 213 -10.52 -6.55 3.67
C ASP A 213 -9.52 -5.40 3.73
N ALA A 214 -8.38 -5.51 3.02
CA ALA A 214 -7.36 -4.46 2.98
C ALA A 214 -7.92 -3.16 2.38
N ARG A 215 -8.74 -3.27 1.32
CA ARG A 215 -9.41 -2.10 0.72
C ARG A 215 -10.36 -1.43 1.71
N GLN A 216 -11.22 -2.21 2.37
CA GLN A 216 -12.21 -1.68 3.30
C GLN A 216 -11.53 -1.04 4.51
N ALA A 217 -10.52 -1.70 5.10
CA ALA A 217 -9.78 -1.16 6.23
C ALA A 217 -9.13 0.20 5.93
N VAL A 218 -8.55 0.37 4.73
CA VAL A 218 -8.00 1.67 4.31
C VAL A 218 -9.10 2.72 4.11
N VAL A 219 -10.22 2.36 3.49
CA VAL A 219 -11.36 3.28 3.31
C VAL A 219 -11.90 3.75 4.66
N ASP A 220 -12.15 2.82 5.58
CA ASP A 220 -12.64 3.12 6.93
C ASP A 220 -11.66 4.00 7.69
N ALA A 221 -10.35 3.72 7.56
CA ALA A 221 -9.31 4.53 8.19
C ALA A 221 -9.28 5.96 7.67
N ILE A 222 -9.48 6.16 6.37
CA ILE A 222 -9.57 7.51 5.77
C ILE A 222 -10.85 8.19 6.30
N GLU A 223 -12.02 7.56 6.16
CA GLU A 223 -13.30 8.16 6.56
C GLU A 223 -13.35 8.55 8.04
N ALA A 224 -12.84 7.70 8.93
CA ALA A 224 -12.79 7.97 10.36
C ALA A 224 -11.99 9.23 10.73
N ARG A 225 -11.06 9.66 9.86
CA ARG A 225 -10.15 10.80 10.09
C ARG A 225 -10.52 12.03 9.28
N SER A 226 -11.05 11.84 8.07
CA SER A 226 -11.24 12.92 7.10
C SER A 226 -12.44 13.81 7.36
N GLY A 227 -13.36 13.46 8.26
CA GLY A 227 -14.68 14.12 8.34
C GLY A 227 -15.49 14.04 7.03
N LEU A 228 -14.99 13.28 6.05
CA LEU A 228 -15.60 13.04 4.74
C LEU A 228 -16.48 11.80 4.84
N ALA A 229 -17.65 11.94 5.45
CA ALA A 229 -18.67 10.90 5.38
C ALA A 229 -19.01 10.63 3.90
N GLY A 230 -18.81 9.40 3.41
CA GLY A 230 -19.13 9.00 2.03
C GLY A 230 -17.97 9.01 1.03
N PHE A 231 -16.71 9.09 1.46
CA PHE A 231 -15.55 8.98 0.57
C PHE A 231 -15.49 7.62 -0.17
N GLY A 232 -15.92 6.53 0.48
CA GLY A 232 -16.06 5.20 -0.11
C GLY A 232 -17.04 5.14 -1.29
N GLN A 233 -18.03 6.06 -1.36
CA GLN A 233 -18.93 6.19 -2.51
C GLN A 233 -18.27 6.92 -3.69
N THR A 234 -17.32 7.81 -3.41
CA THR A 234 -16.55 8.53 -4.45
C THR A 234 -15.52 7.63 -5.13
N LEU A 235 -15.14 6.53 -4.47
CA LEU A 235 -14.32 5.50 -5.10
C LEU A 235 -15.02 4.79 -6.24
N ALA A 236 -16.36 4.95 -6.41
CA ALA A 236 -17.22 4.40 -7.47
C ALA A 236 -16.44 3.37 -8.28
N LEU A 237 -16.12 2.28 -7.57
CA LEU A 237 -15.42 1.16 -8.15
C LEU A 237 -16.31 0.80 -9.31
N PRO A 238 -15.80 0.61 -10.55
CA PRO A 238 -16.62 -0.09 -11.51
C PRO A 238 -17.04 -1.35 -10.77
N GLU A 239 -18.33 -1.46 -10.43
CA GLU A 239 -18.94 -2.75 -10.17
C GLU A 239 -18.49 -3.53 -11.39
N VAL A 240 -17.53 -4.43 -11.19
CA VAL A 240 -17.40 -5.53 -12.11
C VAL A 240 -18.76 -6.17 -11.95
N THR A 241 -19.66 -5.82 -12.85
CA THR A 241 -20.98 -6.39 -12.95
C THR A 241 -20.66 -7.84 -13.25
N VAL A 242 -20.53 -8.63 -12.18
CA VAL A 242 -20.66 -10.06 -12.26
C VAL A 242 -22.06 -10.19 -12.79
N LYS A 243 -22.18 -10.36 -14.12
CA LYS A 243 -23.43 -10.75 -14.75
C LYS A 243 -23.96 -11.85 -13.86
N ALA A 244 -25.05 -11.55 -13.15
CA ALA A 244 -25.77 -12.53 -12.38
C ALA A 244 -25.92 -13.73 -13.31
N LEU A 245 -25.29 -14.84 -12.95
CA LEU A 245 -25.52 -16.11 -13.60
C LEU A 245 -27.04 -16.27 -13.67
N PRO A 246 -27.62 -16.62 -14.82
CA PRO A 246 -29.05 -16.87 -14.90
C PRO A 246 -29.38 -17.86 -13.79
N ARG A 247 -30.29 -17.46 -12.88
CA ARG A 247 -30.97 -18.41 -12.02
C ARG A 247 -31.68 -19.38 -12.97
N GLU A 248 -31.10 -20.55 -13.17
CA GLU A 248 -31.79 -21.66 -13.81
C GLU A 248 -33.05 -21.91 -12.98
N ARG A 249 -34.18 -21.55 -13.56
CA ARG A 249 -35.49 -22.06 -13.14
C ARG A 249 -35.38 -23.57 -13.25
N ALA A 250 -35.66 -24.25 -12.15
CA ALA A 250 -35.83 -25.68 -12.10
C ALA A 250 -36.83 -26.11 -13.18
N THR A 251 -36.33 -26.73 -14.24
CA THR A 251 -37.12 -27.63 -15.06
C THR A 251 -36.75 -29.03 -14.63
N ALA A 252 -37.69 -29.67 -13.92
CA ALA A 252 -37.75 -31.10 -13.82
C ALA A 252 -37.79 -31.67 -15.24
N ASP A 253 -36.84 -32.53 -15.58
CA ASP A 253 -37.10 -33.87 -16.09
C ASP A 253 -35.77 -34.58 -16.38
N GLY A 254 -35.73 -35.85 -16.01
CA GLY A 254 -34.52 -36.65 -15.90
C GLY A 254 -33.92 -37.05 -17.24
N GLU A 255 -32.60 -37.29 -17.22
CA GLU A 255 -32.00 -38.49 -17.81
C GLU A 255 -30.52 -38.59 -17.41
N VAL A 256 -30.14 -39.79 -16.99
CA VAL A 256 -28.79 -40.15 -16.56
C VAL A 256 -27.86 -40.19 -17.77
N ARG A 257 -26.84 -39.33 -17.80
CA ARG A 257 -25.62 -39.55 -18.60
C ARG A 257 -24.40 -39.21 -17.77
N HIS A 258 -23.58 -40.23 -17.51
CA HIS A 258 -22.23 -40.11 -16.94
C HIS A 258 -21.40 -39.10 -17.76
N ARG A 259 -21.29 -37.86 -17.26
CA ARG A 259 -20.33 -36.87 -17.75
C ARG A 259 -19.11 -36.84 -16.84
N ARG A 260 -17.96 -36.85 -17.51
CA ARG A 260 -16.59 -36.71 -16.98
C ARG A 260 -16.52 -35.73 -15.81
N ARG A 261 -15.71 -36.07 -14.79
CA ARG A 261 -15.25 -35.17 -13.71
C ARG A 261 -14.85 -33.81 -14.31
N PRO A 262 -15.42 -32.68 -13.86
CA PRO A 262 -14.88 -31.38 -14.21
C PRO A 262 -13.63 -31.15 -13.34
N ALA A 263 -12.46 -31.34 -13.94
CA ALA A 263 -11.34 -30.44 -13.64
C ALA A 263 -11.74 -29.01 -14.07
N SER A 264 -11.07 -27.98 -13.53
CA SER A 264 -11.07 -26.59 -14.02
C SER A 264 -12.12 -25.57 -13.55
N ARG A 265 -12.65 -25.62 -12.32
CA ARG A 265 -13.34 -24.44 -11.73
C ARG A 265 -12.39 -23.33 -11.22
N SER A 266 -11.13 -23.68 -10.96
CA SER A 266 -10.10 -22.74 -10.48
C SER A 266 -9.35 -22.02 -11.59
N GLU A 267 -9.32 -22.58 -12.80
CA GLU A 267 -8.65 -21.96 -13.96
C GLU A 267 -9.46 -20.78 -14.51
N ASP A 268 -10.79 -20.93 -14.59
CA ASP A 268 -11.74 -19.96 -15.15
C ASP A 268 -11.85 -18.65 -14.33
N ARG A 269 -11.49 -18.67 -13.03
CA ARG A 269 -11.53 -17.47 -12.16
C ARG A 269 -10.25 -16.65 -12.16
N ARG A 270 -9.11 -17.28 -12.49
CA ARG A 270 -7.83 -16.56 -12.64
C ARG A 270 -7.88 -15.61 -13.84
N ASP A 271 -8.77 -15.83 -14.80
CA ASP A 271 -8.92 -14.99 -16.00
C ASP A 271 -9.33 -13.54 -15.71
N GLY A 272 -9.83 -13.23 -14.51
CA GLY A 272 -10.12 -11.86 -14.10
C GLY A 272 -8.88 -11.00 -13.81
N LEU A 273 -7.72 -11.61 -13.53
CA LEU A 273 -6.51 -10.88 -13.16
C LEU A 273 -5.71 -10.42 -14.40
N PRO A 274 -5.09 -9.22 -14.37
CA PRO A 274 -4.20 -8.80 -15.44
C PRO A 274 -3.07 -9.80 -15.68
N ALA A 275 -2.69 -10.01 -16.95
CA ALA A 275 -1.71 -11.02 -17.35
C ALA A 275 -0.38 -10.96 -16.59
N ILE A 276 0.08 -9.74 -16.26
CA ILE A 276 1.32 -9.54 -15.49
C ILE A 276 1.21 -10.07 -14.05
N ILE A 277 0.04 -9.97 -13.43
CA ILE A 277 -0.22 -10.49 -12.08
C ILE A 277 -0.34 -12.00 -12.12
N ARG A 278 -1.05 -12.55 -13.12
CA ARG A 278 -1.14 -14.01 -13.32
C ARG A 278 0.24 -14.65 -13.45
N SER A 279 1.08 -14.09 -14.32
CA SER A 279 2.46 -14.56 -14.50
C SER A 279 3.28 -14.47 -13.21
N ALA A 280 3.08 -13.44 -12.40
CA ALA A 280 3.76 -13.29 -11.12
C ALA A 280 3.32 -14.34 -10.10
N VAL A 281 2.01 -14.63 -10.02
CA VAL A 281 1.45 -15.67 -9.16
C VAL A 281 1.94 -17.07 -9.56
N GLU A 282 2.01 -17.36 -10.86
CA GLU A 282 2.54 -18.63 -11.39
C GLU A 282 4.02 -18.80 -11.06
N ARG A 283 4.79 -17.71 -11.11
CA ARG A 283 6.23 -17.67 -10.84
C ARG A 283 6.57 -17.33 -9.41
N ARG A 284 5.64 -17.51 -8.46
CA ARG A 284 5.82 -17.09 -7.05
C ARG A 284 7.01 -17.71 -6.33
N GLY A 285 7.56 -18.82 -6.84
CA GLY A 285 8.80 -19.42 -6.34
C GLY A 285 10.07 -18.60 -6.61
N GLU A 286 10.07 -17.69 -7.59
CA GLU A 286 11.23 -16.84 -7.91
C GLU A 286 11.35 -15.64 -6.95
N ARG A 287 10.25 -15.25 -6.31
CA ARG A 287 10.07 -14.11 -5.38
C ARG A 287 10.41 -12.72 -5.92
N ILE A 288 11.37 -12.59 -6.84
CA ILE A 288 11.75 -11.35 -7.51
C ILE A 288 11.75 -11.60 -9.01
N ILE A 289 10.96 -10.82 -9.75
CA ILE A 289 10.77 -11.01 -11.19
C ILE A 289 10.97 -9.67 -11.90
N THR A 290 11.90 -9.61 -12.85
CA THR A 290 12.00 -8.46 -13.75
C THR A 290 10.82 -8.44 -14.71
N ALA A 291 10.09 -7.33 -14.76
CA ALA A 291 8.89 -7.17 -15.58
C ALA A 291 8.76 -5.75 -16.13
N ARG A 292 8.03 -5.57 -17.24
CA ARG A 292 7.76 -4.25 -17.83
C ARG A 292 6.71 -3.48 -17.03
N VAL A 293 7.07 -3.04 -15.83
CA VAL A 293 6.26 -2.20 -14.95
C VAL A 293 6.78 -0.77 -14.94
N LYS A 294 5.91 0.21 -14.66
CA LYS A 294 6.33 1.63 -14.55
C LYS A 294 6.98 1.95 -13.20
N ARG A 295 6.69 1.14 -12.18
CA ARG A 295 7.14 1.26 -10.79
C ARG A 295 7.33 -0.14 -10.23
N PRO A 296 8.21 -0.35 -9.25
CA PRO A 296 8.26 -1.60 -8.51
C PRO A 296 6.86 -1.97 -7.98
N LYS A 297 6.48 -3.24 -8.10
CA LYS A 297 5.23 -3.76 -7.54
C LYS A 297 5.53 -4.85 -6.54
N VAL A 298 5.09 -4.68 -5.30
CA VAL A 298 5.14 -5.75 -4.28
C VAL A 298 3.77 -6.40 -4.24
N LEU A 299 3.68 -7.68 -4.58
CA LEU A 299 2.45 -8.45 -4.59
C LEU A 299 2.39 -9.29 -3.31
N LEU A 300 1.33 -9.11 -2.54
CA LEU A 300 0.93 -9.92 -1.40
C LEU A 300 -0.18 -10.86 -1.85
N ILE A 301 0.02 -12.17 -1.72
CA ILE A 301 -0.86 -13.21 -2.23
C ILE A 301 -1.63 -13.81 -1.05
N ALA A 302 -2.93 -13.51 -1.00
CA ALA A 302 -3.86 -14.10 -0.04
C ALA A 302 -4.25 -15.50 -0.53
N ASP A 303 -3.74 -16.54 0.13
CA ASP A 303 -4.03 -17.96 -0.12
C ASP A 303 -5.01 -18.53 0.92
#